data_AF-A0A366WDQ5-F1
#
_entry.id   AF-A0A366WDQ5-F1
#
_cell.length_a   1.000
_cell.length_b   1.000
_cell.length_c   1.000
_cell.angle_alpha   90.00
_cell.angle_beta   90.00
_cell.angle_gamma   90.00
#
_symmetry.space_group_name_H-M   'P 1'
#
loop_
_entity.id
_entity.type
_entity.pdbx_description
1 polymer ?
#
loop_
_entity_poly.entity_id
_entity_poly.type
_entity_poly.pdbx_seq_one_letter_code
_entity_poly.pdbx_strand_id
1 'polypeptide(L)'
;MSKKNEFDLDIGQEHIVIQRRYEALGAVNDLFIAIWFLIGSAFFLNDALIESGTWLFIVGSAQLIIKPVIKLMSLIHVNKAFQKNT
;
A
#
# COMPACT_ATOMS: atom_id res chain seq x y z
N MET A 1 42.46 -13.48 -8.09
CA MET A 1 41.91 -12.46 -7.16
C MET A 1 40.58 -11.99 -7.73
N SER A 2 39.45 -12.52 -7.23
CA SER A 2 38.12 -12.19 -7.72
C SER A 2 37.64 -10.91 -7.02
N LYS A 3 37.38 -9.85 -7.79
CA LYS A 3 36.74 -8.61 -7.32
C LYS A 3 35.36 -8.97 -6.78
N LYS A 4 35.20 -8.95 -5.46
CA LYS A 4 33.89 -8.93 -4.82
C LYS A 4 33.24 -7.60 -5.18
N ASN A 5 32.12 -7.67 -5.89
CA ASN A 5 31.28 -6.50 -6.14
C ASN A 5 30.68 -6.05 -4.81
N GLU A 6 31.31 -5.07 -4.16
CA GLU A 6 30.87 -4.41 -2.92
C GLU A 6 29.60 -3.54 -3.10
N PHE A 7 28.94 -3.61 -4.27
CA PHE A 7 27.76 -2.80 -4.59
C PHE A 7 26.42 -3.52 -4.42
N ASP A 8 26.39 -4.75 -3.90
CA ASP A 8 25.15 -5.55 -3.82
C ASP A 8 24.56 -5.66 -2.41
N LEU A 9 25.16 -5.01 -1.41
CA LEU A 9 24.80 -5.20 0.01
C LEU A 9 24.21 -3.97 0.72
N ASP A 10 24.16 -2.80 0.07
CA ASP A 10 23.60 -1.59 0.68
C ASP A 10 22.19 -1.23 0.16
N ILE A 11 21.77 -1.82 -0.98
CA ILE A 11 20.41 -1.65 -1.49
C ILE A 11 19.40 -2.45 -0.65
N GLY A 12 19.82 -3.48 0.08
CA GLY A 12 18.93 -4.28 0.93
C GLY A 12 18.49 -3.57 2.21
N GLN A 13 19.38 -2.81 2.87
CA GLN A 13 19.10 -2.28 4.21
C GLN A 13 18.30 -0.97 4.17
N GLU A 14 18.60 -0.06 3.23
CA GLU A 14 17.76 1.14 3.07
C GLU A 14 16.35 0.81 2.57
N HIS A 15 16.21 -0.18 1.67
CA HIS A 15 14.90 -0.60 1.17
C HIS A 15 14.03 -1.20 2.28
N ILE A 16 14.61 -1.93 3.24
CA ILE A 16 13.88 -2.49 4.39
C ILE A 16 13.36 -1.40 5.33
N VAL A 17 14.12 -0.32 5.55
CA VAL A 17 13.68 0.79 6.41
C VAL A 17 12.57 1.59 5.73
N ILE A 18 12.69 1.82 4.41
CA ILE A 18 11.65 2.48 3.61
C ILE A 18 10.38 1.61 3.59
N GLN A 19 10.50 0.32 3.35
CA GLN A 19 9.39 -0.62 3.30
C GLN A 19 8.61 -0.69 4.61
N ARG A 20 9.29 -0.68 5.77
CA ARG A 20 8.64 -0.60 7.09
C ARG A 20 7.82 0.67 7.28
N ARG A 21 8.32 1.82 6.80
CA ARG A 21 7.57 3.09 6.85
C ARG A 21 6.35 3.06 5.93
N TYR A 22 6.49 2.52 4.72
CA TYR A 22 5.37 2.33 3.80
C TYR A 22 4.35 1.32 4.32
N GLU A 23 4.77 0.26 5.03
CA GLU A 23 3.86 -0.67 5.70
C GLU A 23 3.10 0.01 6.84
N ALA A 24 3.76 0.84 7.65
CA ALA A 24 3.10 1.61 8.71
C ALA A 24 2.10 2.62 8.13
N LEU A 25 2.49 3.38 7.09
CA LEU A 25 1.58 4.30 6.39
C LEU A 25 0.42 3.54 5.73
N GLY A 26 0.68 2.35 5.18
CA GLY A 26 -0.35 1.48 4.62
C GLY A 26 -1.31 0.95 5.68
N ALA A 27 -0.83 0.58 6.87
CA ALA A 27 -1.67 0.17 7.99
C ALA A 27 -2.53 1.32 8.52
N VAL A 28 -1.98 2.54 8.57
CA VAL A 28 -2.75 3.75 8.92
C VAL A 28 -3.83 4.05 7.86
N ASN A 29 -3.51 3.92 6.57
CA ASN A 29 -4.49 4.05 5.49
C ASN A 29 -5.61 3.01 5.62
N ASP A 30 -5.27 1.75 5.91
CA ASP A 30 -6.27 0.68 6.14
C ASP A 30 -7.18 0.99 7.34
N LEU A 31 -6.64 1.56 8.41
CA LEU A 31 -7.44 2.02 9.55
C LEU A 31 -8.41 3.14 9.14
N PHE A 32 -7.95 4.12 8.36
CA PHE A 32 -8.82 5.17 7.84
C PHE A 32 -9.94 4.59 6.96
N ILE A 33 -9.61 3.65 6.06
CA ILE A 33 -10.61 2.96 5.23
C ILE A 33 -11.66 2.30 6.11
N ALA A 34 -11.24 1.54 7.14
CA ALA A 34 -12.17 0.89 8.05
C ALA A 34 -13.10 1.88 8.76
N ILE A 35 -12.57 3.03 9.19
CA ILE A 35 -13.36 4.10 9.81
C ILE A 35 -14.35 4.70 8.81
N TRP A 36 -13.91 5.03 7.58
CA TRP A 36 -14.80 5.58 6.56
C TRP A 36 -15.91 4.60 6.16
N PHE A 37 -15.60 3.31 6.03
CA PHE A 37 -16.61 2.29 5.76
C PHE A 37 -17.61 2.13 6.90
N LEU A 38 -17.15 2.21 8.16
CA LEU A 38 -18.02 2.12 9.33
C LEU A 38 -18.93 3.35 9.48
N ILE A 39 -18.40 4.55 9.24
CA ILE A 39 -19.20 5.79 9.26
C ILE A 39 -20.17 5.82 8.08
N GLY A 40 -19.69 5.48 6.89
CA GLY A 40 -20.52 5.39 5.68
C GLY A 40 -21.66 4.40 5.85
N SER A 41 -21.42 3.23 6.44
CA SER A 41 -22.49 2.26 6.71
C SER A 41 -23.52 2.77 7.72
N ALA A 42 -23.10 3.54 8.73
CA ALA A 42 -24.02 4.22 9.64
C ALA A 42 -24.85 5.29 8.92
N PHE A 43 -24.27 6.02 7.95
CA PHE A 43 -24.98 7.04 7.17
C PHE A 43 -26.05 6.42 6.25
N PHE A 44 -25.85 5.20 5.77
CA PHE A 44 -26.86 4.45 5.01
C PHE A 44 -28.13 4.10 5.81
N LEU A 45 -28.13 4.26 7.15
CA LEU A 45 -29.31 4.06 7.99
C LEU A 45 -30.29 5.23 7.96
N ASN A 46 -29.94 6.35 7.33
CA ASN A 46 -30.79 7.54 7.23
C ASN A 46 -30.79 8.09 5.81
N ASP A 47 -31.96 8.20 5.18
CA ASP A 47 -32.13 8.66 3.80
C ASP A 47 -31.48 10.02 3.52
N ALA A 48 -31.46 10.93 4.51
CA ALA A 48 -30.84 12.25 4.36
C ALA A 48 -29.31 12.22 4.30
N LEU A 49 -28.66 11.15 4.77
CA LEU A 49 -27.19 11.03 4.82
C LEU A 49 -26.64 10.06 3.75
N ILE A 50 -27.50 9.41 2.96
CA ILE A 50 -27.09 8.44 1.93
C ILE A 50 -26.10 9.05 0.94
N GLU A 51 -26.32 10.28 0.47
CA GLU A 51 -25.42 10.93 -0.48
C GLU A 51 -24.01 11.12 0.13
N SER A 52 -23.95 11.59 1.38
CA SER A 52 -22.68 11.76 2.12
C SER A 52 -21.98 10.42 2.37
N GLY A 53 -22.76 9.37 2.73
CA GLY A 53 -22.24 8.02 2.94
C GLY A 53 -21.68 7.41 1.65
N THR A 54 -22.32 7.69 0.52
CA THR A 54 -21.90 7.21 -0.81
C THR A 54 -20.54 7.81 -1.19
N TRP A 55 -20.34 9.11 -0.99
CA TRP A 55 -19.04 9.75 -1.22
C TRP A 55 -17.93 9.19 -0.33
N LEU A 56 -18.22 8.97 0.97
CA LEU A 56 -17.29 8.29 1.89
C LEU A 56 -16.88 6.91 1.37
N PHE A 57 -17.85 6.15 0.85
CA PHE A 57 -17.63 4.83 0.28
C PHE A 57 -16.76 4.87 -0.97
N ILE A 58 -16.99 5.83 -1.87
CA ILE A 58 -16.18 6.03 -3.09
C ILE A 58 -14.73 6.35 -2.71
N VAL A 59 -14.53 7.30 -1.79
CA VAL A 59 -13.19 7.69 -1.34
C VAL A 59 -12.49 6.53 -0.63
N GLY A 60 -13.16 5.85 0.31
CA GLY A 60 -12.61 4.68 0.99
C GLY A 60 -12.26 3.54 0.03
N SER A 61 -13.08 3.33 -1.01
CA SER A 61 -12.82 2.34 -2.05
C SER A 61 -11.63 2.70 -2.93
N ALA A 62 -11.45 3.97 -3.27
CA ALA A 62 -10.26 4.44 -3.99
C ALA A 62 -8.98 4.25 -3.14
N GLN A 63 -9.05 4.50 -1.83
CA GLN A 63 -7.93 4.31 -0.91
C GLN A 63 -7.49 2.84 -0.79
N LEU A 64 -8.41 1.87 -0.97
CA LEU A 64 -8.08 0.42 -0.95
C LEU A 64 -7.10 0.02 -2.06
N ILE A 65 -7.03 0.78 -3.16
CA ILE A 65 -6.20 0.44 -4.33
C ILE A 65 -4.71 0.72 -4.06
N ILE A 66 -4.39 1.65 -3.16
CA ILE A 66 -3.02 2.13 -2.93
C ILE A 66 -2.08 0.99 -2.48
N LYS A 67 -2.49 0.23 -1.46
CA LYS A 67 -1.69 -0.85 -0.87
C LYS A 67 -1.41 -2.03 -1.84
N PRO A 68 -2.39 -2.60 -2.55
CA PRO A 68 -2.14 -3.63 -3.55
C PRO A 68 -1.34 -3.12 -4.76
N VAL A 69 -1.50 -1.86 -5.17
CA VAL A 69 -0.70 -1.29 -6.26
C VAL A 69 0.78 -1.19 -5.89
N ILE A 70 1.10 -0.74 -4.67
CA ILE A 70 2.49 -0.71 -4.18
C ILE A 70 3.06 -2.13 -4.13
N LYS A 71 2.29 -3.09 -3.62
CA LYS A 71 2.71 -4.50 -3.53
C LYS A 71 2.92 -5.12 -4.93
N LEU A 72 2.05 -4.81 -5.89
CA LEU A 72 2.15 -5.26 -7.27
C LEU A 72 3.38 -4.67 -7.97
N MET A 73 3.64 -3.38 -7.81
CA MET A 73 4.86 -2.74 -8.33
C MET A 73 6.12 -3.38 -7.74
N SER A 74 6.14 -3.65 -6.44
CA SER A 74 7.24 -4.35 -5.78
C SER A 74 7.46 -5.75 -6.38
N LEU A 75 6.40 -6.54 -6.56
CA LEU A 75 6.50 -7.88 -7.17
C LEU A 75 7.05 -7.83 -8.62
N ILE A 76 6.58 -6.89 -9.43
CA ILE A 76 7.04 -6.73 -10.82
C ILE A 76 8.51 -6.27 -10.88
N HIS A 77 8.90 -5.36 -9.99
CA HIS A 77 10.29 -4.85 -9.94
C HIS A 77 11.26 -5.90 -9.41
N VAL A 78 10.89 -6.65 -8.36
CA VAL A 78 11.69 -7.73 -7.78
C VAL A 78 11.91 -8.86 -8.79
N ASN A 79 10.92 -9.19 -9.61
CA ASN A 79 11.06 -10.24 -10.62
C ASN A 79 12.07 -9.86 -11.73
N LYS A 80 12.21 -8.57 -12.04
CA LYS A 80 13.24 -8.09 -12.98
C LYS A 80 14.66 -8.13 -12.41
N ALA A 81 14.82 -7.95 -11.10
CA ALA A 81 16.12 -8.07 -10.44
C ALA A 81 16.60 -9.53 -10.34
N PHE A 82 15.67 -10.49 -10.21
CA PHE A 82 16.00 -11.91 -10.07
C PHE A 82 16.37 -12.61 -11.39
N GLN A 83 15.93 -12.10 -12.55
CA GLN A 83 16.26 -12.68 -13.86
C GLN A 83 17.66 -12.34 -14.41
N LYS A 84 18.44 -11.48 -13.75
CA LYS A 84 19.80 -11.12 -14.22
C LYS A 84 20.90 -12.10 -13.73
N ASN A 85 20.53 -13.22 -13.13
CA ASN A 85 21.48 -14.21 -12.58
C ASN A 85 21.23 -15.65 -13.08
N THR A 86 20.79 -15.82 -14.33
CA THR A 86 20.94 -17.10 -15.06
C THR A 86 21.60 -16.83 -16.40
#